data_AF-B2J2M8-F1
#
_entry.id   AF-B2J2M8-F1
#
_cell.length_a   1.000
_cell.length_b   1.000
_cell.length_c   1.000
_cell.angle_alpha   90.00
_cell.angle_beta   90.00
_cell.angle_gamma   90.00
#
_symmetry.space_group_name_H-M   'P 1'
#
loop_
_entity.id
_entity.type
_entity.pdbx_description
1 polymer ?
#
loop_
_entity_poly.entity_id
_entity_poly.type
_entity_poly.pdbx_seq_one_letter_code
_entity_poly.pdbx_strand_id
1 'polypeptide(L)'
;MTHNLIGKQTVWQKLALRIFSIALLPTLTTYPAFGAERLKFNYGVLERSIPISSLENYARTGNVDDDFAGYSKYVDKKQLTQLRKVLLTRIPLNEVEISQFLYTPIGERLLQRLGKIIQTESRLSGFYAIRSALILSAADQKDFTLLNILQKFPASSISINLNQTLEIAETLQDLVNQTQNAVTLINEESQQNVITVSKLDSIPLMDLGKTGSFRFLKQTITLNDLSRNRRFLADIYLPVAPTPRKIIVISHG
;
A
#
# COMPACT_ATOMS: atom_id res chain seq x y z
N MET A 1 -64.07 42.33 35.00
CA MET A 1 -62.99 41.57 35.66
C MET A 1 -62.38 40.62 34.64
N THR A 2 -61.06 40.61 34.65
CA THR A 2 -60.09 40.05 33.69
C THR A 2 -60.06 38.52 33.63
N HIS A 3 -59.41 37.99 32.57
CA HIS A 3 -59.06 36.59 32.22
C HIS A 3 -59.92 36.05 31.06
N ASN A 4 -59.40 35.46 29.98
CA ASN A 4 -58.19 34.65 29.86
C ASN A 4 -57.79 34.54 28.36
N LEU A 5 -56.76 35.27 27.91
CA LEU A 5 -56.28 35.25 26.50
C LEU A 5 -54.87 34.66 26.34
N ILE A 6 -54.28 34.14 27.42
CA ILE A 6 -52.84 33.78 27.47
C ILE A 6 -52.58 32.31 27.06
N GLY A 7 -53.62 31.50 26.81
CA GLY A 7 -53.46 30.06 26.54
C GLY A 7 -53.18 29.65 25.09
N LYS A 8 -53.52 30.48 24.08
CA LYS A 8 -53.42 30.05 22.67
C LYS A 8 -52.09 30.41 22.01
N GLN A 9 -51.44 31.52 22.34
CA GLN A 9 -50.19 31.90 21.65
C GLN A 9 -49.00 30.97 21.96
N THR A 10 -48.92 30.42 23.17
CA THR A 10 -47.82 29.53 23.60
C THR A 10 -47.89 28.13 22.97
N VAL A 11 -49.09 27.66 22.59
CA VAL A 11 -49.26 26.36 21.93
C VAL A 11 -48.82 26.44 20.46
N TRP A 12 -49.13 27.54 19.77
CA TRP A 12 -48.73 27.75 18.37
C TRP A 12 -47.23 28.06 18.23
N GLN A 13 -46.63 28.74 19.22
CA GLN A 13 -45.18 28.93 19.28
C GLN A 13 -44.43 27.60 19.51
N LYS A 14 -44.94 26.71 20.38
CA LYS A 14 -44.34 25.38 20.61
C LYS A 14 -44.53 24.41 19.45
N LEU A 15 -45.60 24.56 18.66
CA LEU A 15 -45.85 23.74 17.47
C LEU A 15 -44.97 24.18 16.28
N ALA A 16 -44.79 25.50 16.09
CA ALA A 16 -43.90 26.04 15.05
C ALA A 16 -42.42 25.66 15.29
N LEU A 17 -41.99 25.60 16.56
CA LEU A 17 -40.61 25.24 16.91
C LEU A 17 -40.28 23.77 16.64
N ARG A 18 -41.27 22.87 16.71
CA ARG A 18 -41.08 21.44 16.42
C ARG A 18 -41.04 21.11 14.93
N ILE A 19 -41.65 21.93 14.08
CA ILE A 19 -41.63 21.73 12.62
C ILE A 19 -40.32 22.27 12.03
N PHE A 20 -39.71 23.28 12.65
CA PHE A 20 -38.42 23.81 12.21
C PHE A 20 -37.23 22.90 12.55
N SER A 21 -37.39 21.94 13.47
CA SER A 21 -36.31 20.98 13.83
C SER A 21 -36.16 19.81 12.84
N ILE A 22 -37.14 19.58 11.96
CA ILE A 22 -37.12 18.46 10.99
C ILE A 22 -36.67 18.91 9.59
N ALA A 23 -36.61 20.22 9.33
CA ALA A 23 -36.23 20.76 8.03
C ALA A 23 -34.70 20.97 7.84
N LEU A 24 -33.88 20.63 8.84
CA LEU A 24 -32.43 20.78 8.78
C LEU A 24 -31.71 19.42 8.93
N LEU A 25 -32.24 18.38 8.29
CA LEU A 25 -31.39 17.27 7.88
C LEU A 25 -30.73 17.72 6.58
N PRO A 26 -29.44 18.08 6.56
CA PRO A 26 -28.76 18.23 5.28
C PRO A 26 -28.91 16.88 4.58
N THR A 27 -29.59 16.86 3.44
CA THR A 27 -29.51 15.75 2.50
C THR A 27 -28.04 15.67 2.11
N LEU A 28 -27.26 14.89 2.86
CA LEU A 28 -25.97 14.40 2.45
C LEU A 28 -26.25 13.48 1.27
N THR A 29 -26.49 14.09 0.11
CA THR A 29 -26.35 13.40 -1.17
C THR A 29 -24.88 13.04 -1.23
N THR A 30 -24.56 11.82 -0.81
CA THR A 30 -23.30 11.18 -1.16
C THR A 30 -23.31 11.13 -2.68
N TYR A 31 -22.67 12.12 -3.32
CA TYR A 31 -22.31 11.97 -4.71
C TYR A 31 -21.56 10.65 -4.80
N PRO A 32 -21.93 9.75 -5.74
CA PRO A 32 -21.10 8.58 -5.97
C PRO A 32 -19.68 9.11 -6.16
N ALA A 33 -18.75 8.60 -5.36
CA ALA A 33 -17.34 8.90 -5.57
C ALA A 33 -17.00 8.30 -6.93
N PHE A 34 -17.17 9.09 -7.98
CA PHE A 34 -16.68 8.75 -9.30
C PHE A 34 -15.19 8.49 -9.10
N GLY A 35 -14.78 7.24 -9.34
CA GLY A 35 -13.38 6.92 -9.25
C GLY A 35 -12.60 7.68 -10.31
N ALA A 36 -11.28 7.64 -10.22
CA ALA A 36 -10.46 8.56 -10.99
C ALA A 36 -10.76 8.52 -12.50
N GLU A 37 -10.97 9.71 -13.05
CA GLU A 37 -11.22 9.91 -14.47
C GLU A 37 -9.91 10.12 -15.22
N ARG A 38 -8.89 10.67 -14.54
CA ARG A 38 -7.63 11.08 -15.16
C ARG A 38 -6.41 10.72 -14.33
N LEU A 39 -5.35 10.33 -15.01
CA LEU A 39 -4.00 10.16 -14.48
C LEU A 39 -3.16 11.38 -14.87
N LYS A 40 -2.63 12.09 -13.87
CA LYS A 40 -1.79 13.28 -14.04
C LYS A 40 -0.35 12.95 -13.69
N PHE A 41 0.58 13.28 -14.58
CA PHE A 41 2.00 13.11 -14.39
C PHE A 41 2.67 14.48 -14.32
N ASN A 42 3.49 14.69 -13.29
CA ASN A 42 4.19 15.94 -13.07
C ASN A 42 5.70 15.71 -13.17
N TYR A 43 6.37 16.49 -14.00
CA TYR A 43 7.83 16.50 -14.13
C TYR A 43 8.33 17.95 -14.18
N GLY A 44 8.84 18.45 -13.04
CA GLY A 44 9.16 19.87 -12.90
C GLY A 44 7.93 20.76 -13.12
N VAL A 45 7.98 21.64 -14.11
CA VAL A 45 6.89 22.54 -14.50
C VAL A 45 5.91 21.94 -15.52
N LEU A 46 6.21 20.74 -16.06
CA LEU A 46 5.37 20.08 -17.05
C LEU A 46 4.33 19.20 -16.33
N GLU A 47 3.06 19.42 -16.66
CA GLU A 47 1.95 18.56 -16.27
C GLU A 47 1.38 17.88 -17.52
N ARG A 48 1.21 16.56 -17.46
CA ARG A 48 0.59 15.74 -18.49
C ARG A 48 -0.59 14.99 -17.91
N SER A 49 -1.67 14.86 -18.68
CA SER A 49 -2.89 14.22 -18.19
C SER A 49 -3.45 13.26 -19.23
N ILE A 50 -3.71 12.02 -18.81
CA ILE A 50 -4.25 10.94 -19.62
C ILE A 50 -5.59 10.50 -19.01
N PRO A 51 -6.68 10.43 -19.79
CA PRO A 51 -7.92 9.82 -19.31
C PRO A 51 -7.71 8.34 -18.98
N ILE A 52 -8.28 7.87 -17.87
CA ILE A 52 -8.26 6.44 -17.53
C ILE A 52 -9.08 5.63 -18.54
N SER A 53 -10.11 6.22 -19.15
CA SER A 53 -10.86 5.62 -20.26
C SER A 53 -10.00 5.36 -21.50
N SER A 54 -9.04 6.24 -21.82
CA SER A 54 -8.08 6.03 -22.92
C SER A 54 -7.13 4.88 -22.62
N LEU A 55 -6.66 4.78 -21.36
CA LEU A 55 -5.87 3.64 -20.90
C LEU A 55 -6.65 2.33 -20.95
N GLU A 56 -7.93 2.35 -20.59
CA GLU A 56 -8.83 1.21 -20.71
C GLU A 56 -9.04 0.79 -22.16
N ASN A 57 -9.33 1.75 -23.05
CA ASN A 57 -9.49 1.49 -24.48
C ASN A 57 -8.24 0.81 -25.04
N TYR A 58 -7.06 1.39 -24.78
CA TYR A 58 -5.79 0.80 -25.18
C TYR A 58 -5.57 -0.59 -24.57
N ALA A 59 -5.87 -0.78 -23.28
CA ALA A 59 -5.70 -2.05 -22.60
C ALA A 59 -6.59 -3.15 -23.21
N ARG A 60 -7.86 -2.85 -23.49
CA ARG A 60 -8.82 -3.84 -24.00
C ARG A 60 -8.69 -4.09 -25.49
N THR A 61 -8.59 -3.03 -26.30
CA THR A 61 -8.64 -3.13 -27.77
C THR A 61 -7.26 -3.11 -28.41
N GLY A 62 -6.27 -2.51 -27.76
CA GLY A 62 -4.96 -2.21 -28.35
C GLY A 62 -4.94 -0.92 -29.18
N ASN A 63 -6.07 -0.22 -29.31
CA ASN A 63 -6.16 1.03 -30.06
C ASN A 63 -5.68 2.20 -29.21
N VAL A 64 -4.84 3.04 -29.81
CA VAL A 64 -4.38 4.30 -29.23
C VAL A 64 -5.30 5.40 -29.75
N ASP A 65 -6.07 6.02 -28.87
CA ASP A 65 -6.91 7.19 -29.21
C ASP A 65 -6.09 8.48 -29.25
N ASP A 66 -6.72 9.59 -29.63
CA ASP A 66 -6.03 10.89 -29.79
C ASP A 66 -5.44 11.40 -28.46
N ASP A 67 -6.14 11.17 -27.35
CA ASP A 67 -5.69 11.54 -26.00
C ASP A 67 -4.44 10.75 -25.59
N PHE A 68 -4.34 9.46 -25.95
CA PHE A 68 -3.17 8.64 -25.67
C PHE A 68 -2.05 8.76 -26.74
N ALA A 69 -2.39 9.17 -27.96
CA ALA A 69 -1.47 9.32 -29.09
C ALA A 69 -0.36 10.35 -28.84
N GLY A 70 -0.65 11.38 -28.03
CA GLY A 70 0.34 12.37 -27.61
C GLY A 70 1.47 11.78 -26.76
N TYR A 71 1.24 10.64 -26.12
CA TYR A 71 2.17 10.00 -25.18
C TYR A 71 2.82 8.76 -25.76
N SER A 72 2.08 7.99 -26.54
CA SER A 72 2.57 6.73 -27.14
C SER A 72 3.77 6.93 -28.07
N LYS A 73 3.96 8.12 -28.64
CA LYS A 73 5.11 8.48 -29.49
C LYS A 73 6.44 8.47 -28.74
N TYR A 74 6.43 8.61 -27.42
CA TYR A 74 7.63 8.64 -26.58
C TYR A 74 7.95 7.29 -25.94
N VAL A 75 7.13 6.26 -26.22
CA VAL A 75 7.20 4.94 -25.60
C VAL A 75 7.35 3.91 -26.72
N ASP A 76 8.30 2.98 -26.58
CA ASP A 76 8.49 1.97 -27.61
C ASP A 76 7.32 0.95 -27.64
N LYS A 77 7.17 0.22 -28.76
CA LYS A 77 6.08 -0.76 -28.92
C LYS A 77 6.11 -1.87 -27.87
N LYS A 78 7.30 -2.24 -27.37
CA LYS A 78 7.47 -3.30 -26.37
C LYS A 78 6.95 -2.82 -25.01
N GLN A 79 7.29 -1.61 -24.62
CA GLN A 79 6.82 -0.93 -23.42
C GLN A 79 5.31 -0.71 -23.45
N LEU A 80 4.74 -0.31 -24.59
CA LEU A 80 3.28 -0.20 -24.78
C LEU A 80 2.58 -1.56 -24.59
N THR A 81 3.13 -2.62 -25.19
CA THR A 81 2.60 -3.98 -25.02
C THR A 81 2.69 -4.44 -23.55
N GLN A 82 3.80 -4.12 -22.88
CA GLN A 82 4.00 -4.42 -21.47
C GLN A 82 3.03 -3.63 -20.59
N LEU A 83 2.77 -2.36 -20.89
CA LEU A 83 1.77 -1.54 -20.19
C LEU A 83 0.39 -2.20 -20.27
N ARG A 84 -0.04 -2.61 -21.47
CA ARG A 84 -1.29 -3.33 -21.66
C ARG A 84 -1.34 -4.60 -20.80
N LYS A 85 -0.26 -5.40 -20.82
CA LYS A 85 -0.15 -6.60 -19.99
C LYS A 85 -0.31 -6.27 -18.51
N VAL A 86 0.41 -5.27 -18.00
CA VAL A 86 0.37 -4.89 -16.58
C VAL A 86 -1.01 -4.37 -16.18
N LEU A 87 -1.66 -3.55 -17.01
CA LEU A 87 -3.00 -3.02 -16.75
C LEU A 87 -4.05 -4.11 -16.59
N LEU A 88 -3.94 -5.21 -17.33
CA LEU A 88 -4.90 -6.31 -17.35
C LEU A 88 -4.48 -7.55 -16.56
N THR A 89 -3.25 -7.60 -16.05
CA THR A 89 -2.78 -8.77 -15.29
C THR A 89 -3.58 -8.88 -13.99
N ARG A 90 -4.23 -10.02 -13.81
CA ARG A 90 -5.00 -10.33 -12.60
C ARG A 90 -4.05 -10.52 -11.42
N ILE A 91 -4.39 -9.89 -10.30
CA ILE A 91 -3.74 -10.07 -9.01
C ILE A 91 -4.49 -11.20 -8.29
N PRO A 92 -3.84 -12.32 -7.95
CA PRO A 92 -4.50 -13.50 -7.37
C PRO A 92 -4.66 -13.35 -5.85
N LEU A 93 -5.23 -12.23 -5.41
CA LEU A 93 -5.49 -11.93 -4.00
C LEU A 93 -6.94 -11.49 -3.83
N ASN A 94 -7.55 -11.84 -2.70
CA ASN A 94 -8.91 -11.43 -2.35
C ASN A 94 -8.92 -10.22 -1.41
N GLU A 95 -10.10 -9.65 -1.20
CA GLU A 95 -10.32 -8.49 -0.34
C GLU A 95 -9.79 -8.67 1.09
N VAL A 96 -9.99 -9.86 1.69
CA VAL A 96 -9.56 -10.15 3.06
C VAL A 96 -8.04 -10.16 3.15
N GLU A 97 -7.36 -10.84 2.22
CA GLU A 97 -5.89 -10.90 2.15
C GLU A 97 -5.28 -9.51 1.98
N ILE A 98 -5.83 -8.71 1.06
CA ILE A 98 -5.38 -7.34 0.81
C ILE A 98 -5.63 -6.46 2.03
N SER A 99 -6.83 -6.50 2.60
CA SER A 99 -7.19 -5.69 3.76
C SER A 99 -6.26 -6.01 4.94
N GLN A 100 -6.13 -7.28 5.32
CA GLN A 100 -5.25 -7.71 6.41
C GLN A 100 -3.82 -7.22 6.20
N PHE A 101 -3.26 -7.41 4.99
CA PHE A 101 -1.92 -6.93 4.68
C PHE A 101 -1.77 -5.42 4.84
N LEU A 102 -2.71 -4.63 4.29
CA LEU A 102 -2.67 -3.16 4.31
C LEU A 102 -2.84 -2.53 5.71
N TYR A 103 -3.33 -3.30 6.68
CA TYR A 103 -3.40 -2.93 8.10
C TYR A 103 -2.20 -3.43 8.94
N THR A 104 -1.30 -4.22 8.37
CA THR A 104 -0.03 -4.55 9.05
C THR A 104 0.92 -3.35 9.05
N PRO A 105 1.86 -3.26 10.01
CA PRO A 105 2.88 -2.20 10.00
C PRO A 105 3.69 -2.11 8.70
N ILE A 106 3.89 -3.24 8.00
CA ILE A 106 4.58 -3.28 6.71
C ILE A 106 3.68 -2.68 5.62
N GLY A 107 2.41 -3.07 5.57
CA GLY A 107 1.42 -2.51 4.64
C GLY A 107 1.24 -1.00 4.84
N GLU A 108 1.22 -0.53 6.08
CA GLU A 108 1.15 0.92 6.36
C GLU A 108 2.39 1.66 5.87
N ARG A 109 3.59 1.13 6.11
CA ARG A 109 4.83 1.72 5.58
C ARG A 109 4.83 1.77 4.05
N LEU A 110 4.35 0.70 3.40
CA LEU A 110 4.20 0.67 1.94
C LEU A 110 3.26 1.78 1.47
N LEU A 111 2.06 1.87 2.05
CA LEU A 111 1.08 2.90 1.71
C LEU A 111 1.60 4.31 1.96
N GLN A 112 2.40 4.53 3.02
CA GLN A 112 3.02 5.83 3.30
C GLN A 112 4.03 6.21 2.20
N ARG A 113 4.82 5.24 1.74
CA ARG A 113 5.79 5.46 0.66
C ARG A 113 5.07 5.74 -0.67
N LEU A 114 4.10 4.90 -1.03
CA LEU A 114 3.30 5.10 -2.24
C LEU A 114 2.52 6.41 -2.19
N GLY A 115 1.93 6.73 -1.05
CA GLY A 115 1.14 7.96 -0.83
C GLY A 115 1.95 9.25 -0.88
N LYS A 116 3.29 9.19 -0.89
CA LYS A 116 4.13 10.37 -1.18
C LYS A 116 4.19 10.65 -2.69
N ILE A 117 4.28 9.59 -3.48
CA ILE A 117 4.45 9.62 -4.94
C ILE A 117 3.10 9.79 -5.65
N ILE A 118 2.12 9.00 -5.21
CA ILE A 118 0.76 8.94 -5.72
C ILE A 118 -0.09 9.77 -4.78
N GLN A 119 -0.67 10.83 -5.31
CA GLN A 119 -1.41 11.86 -4.60
C GLN A 119 -2.79 12.02 -5.23
N THR A 120 -3.71 12.66 -4.49
CA THR A 120 -4.97 13.12 -5.08
C THR A 120 -4.75 14.39 -5.91
N GLU A 121 -5.79 14.83 -6.61
CA GLU A 121 -5.88 16.16 -7.24
C GLU A 121 -5.28 17.29 -6.37
N SER A 122 -5.68 17.35 -5.10
CA SER A 122 -5.30 18.41 -4.17
C SER A 122 -3.89 18.25 -3.58
N ARG A 123 -3.04 17.40 -4.20
CA ARG A 123 -1.68 17.08 -3.74
C ARG A 123 -1.62 16.46 -2.33
N LEU A 124 -2.76 15.95 -1.86
CA LEU A 124 -2.81 15.24 -0.58
C LEU A 124 -2.21 13.85 -0.76
N SER A 125 -1.63 13.33 0.32
CA SER A 125 -1.07 11.98 0.31
C SER A 125 -2.11 10.97 -0.15
N GLY A 126 -1.75 10.12 -1.12
CA GLY A 126 -2.63 9.07 -1.61
C GLY A 126 -2.83 7.92 -0.64
N PHE A 127 -2.25 7.94 0.57
CA PHE A 127 -2.30 6.83 1.54
C PHE A 127 -3.68 6.17 1.67
N TYR A 128 -4.71 6.96 2.01
CA TYR A 128 -6.07 6.46 2.17
C TYR A 128 -6.75 6.13 0.84
N ALA A 129 -6.45 6.90 -0.21
CA ALA A 129 -7.03 6.70 -1.52
C ALA A 129 -6.53 5.40 -2.17
N ILE A 130 -5.22 5.13 -2.09
CA ILE A 130 -4.58 3.88 -2.53
C ILE A 130 -5.13 2.70 -1.73
N ARG A 131 -5.20 2.82 -0.39
CA ARG A 131 -5.76 1.75 0.46
C ARG A 131 -7.19 1.42 0.04
N SER A 132 -8.03 2.44 -0.14
CA SER A 132 -9.42 2.28 -0.52
C SER A 132 -9.54 1.67 -1.92
N ALA A 133 -8.77 2.16 -2.89
CA ALA A 133 -8.74 1.63 -4.25
C ALA A 133 -8.38 0.14 -4.27
N LEU A 134 -7.33 -0.25 -3.54
CA LEU A 134 -6.91 -1.65 -3.45
C LEU A 134 -7.99 -2.55 -2.82
N ILE A 135 -8.60 -2.13 -1.71
CA ILE A 135 -9.65 -2.90 -1.04
C ILE A 135 -10.90 -3.02 -1.94
N LEU A 136 -11.37 -1.90 -2.51
CA LEU A 136 -12.55 -1.86 -3.37
C LEU A 136 -12.34 -2.65 -4.68
N SER A 137 -11.13 -2.66 -5.23
CA SER A 137 -10.82 -3.48 -6.41
C SER A 137 -10.68 -4.95 -6.07
N ALA A 138 -10.14 -5.30 -4.89
CA ALA A 138 -10.02 -6.69 -4.45
C ALA A 138 -11.37 -7.33 -4.08
N ALA A 139 -12.37 -6.53 -3.69
CA ALA A 139 -13.75 -6.97 -3.51
C ALA A 139 -14.36 -7.52 -4.82
N ASP A 140 -13.86 -7.07 -5.97
CA ASP A 140 -14.28 -7.52 -7.29
C ASP A 140 -13.29 -8.55 -7.85
N GLN A 141 -13.38 -9.77 -7.31
CA GLN A 141 -12.38 -10.83 -7.51
C GLN A 141 -12.06 -11.16 -8.97
N LYS A 142 -13.01 -10.97 -9.91
CA LYS A 142 -12.79 -11.28 -11.33
C LYS A 142 -11.95 -10.22 -12.03
N ASP A 143 -11.97 -8.99 -11.54
CA ASP A 143 -11.35 -7.83 -12.18
C ASP A 143 -10.29 -7.16 -11.28
N PHE A 144 -9.72 -7.84 -10.28
CA PHE A 144 -8.64 -7.25 -9.48
C PHE A 144 -7.35 -7.12 -10.31
N THR A 145 -7.22 -5.96 -10.96
CA THR A 145 -6.18 -5.58 -11.92
C THR A 145 -5.74 -4.14 -11.65
N LEU A 146 -4.59 -3.72 -12.18
CA LEU A 146 -4.16 -2.33 -12.06
C LEU A 146 -5.19 -1.37 -12.67
N LEU A 147 -5.80 -1.73 -13.81
CA LEU A 147 -6.83 -0.90 -14.44
C LEU A 147 -8.02 -0.66 -13.50
N ASN A 148 -8.52 -1.71 -12.84
CA ASN A 148 -9.62 -1.59 -11.89
C ASN A 148 -9.22 -0.79 -10.64
N ILE A 149 -7.97 -0.88 -10.19
CA ILE A 149 -7.44 -0.04 -9.09
C ILE A 149 -7.47 1.44 -9.47
N LEU A 150 -7.05 1.79 -10.68
CA LEU A 150 -7.10 3.16 -11.16
C LEU A 150 -8.55 3.66 -11.23
N GLN A 151 -9.46 2.84 -11.75
CA GLN A 151 -10.89 3.17 -11.87
C GLN A 151 -11.61 3.30 -10.52
N LYS A 152 -11.17 2.61 -9.46
CA LYS A 152 -11.77 2.67 -8.12
C LYS A 152 -11.04 3.62 -7.16
N PHE A 153 -10.08 4.37 -7.66
CA PHE A 153 -9.36 5.36 -6.86
C PHE A 153 -10.31 6.51 -6.46
N PRO A 154 -10.52 6.79 -5.16
CA PRO A 154 -11.59 7.69 -4.69
C PRO A 154 -11.19 9.18 -4.78
N ALA A 155 -10.84 9.62 -5.99
CA ALA A 155 -10.57 11.02 -6.30
C ALA A 155 -10.82 11.25 -7.79
N SER A 156 -11.17 12.48 -8.18
CA SER A 156 -11.34 12.91 -9.58
C SER A 156 -10.11 12.60 -10.46
N SER A 157 -8.91 12.76 -9.90
CA SER A 157 -7.66 12.45 -10.59
C SER A 157 -6.58 11.91 -9.66
N ILE A 158 -5.73 11.07 -10.23
CA ILE A 158 -4.53 10.52 -9.61
C ILE A 158 -3.34 11.36 -10.05
N SER A 159 -2.65 12.00 -9.13
CA SER A 159 -1.45 12.79 -9.40
C SER A 159 -0.21 11.97 -9.06
N ILE A 160 0.69 11.78 -10.03
CA ILE A 160 1.97 11.12 -9.86
C ILE A 160 3.09 12.15 -10.05
N ASN A 161 3.99 12.25 -9.07
CA ASN A 161 5.19 13.08 -9.19
C ASN A 161 6.34 12.22 -9.74
N LEU A 162 6.68 12.40 -11.02
CA LEU A 162 7.69 11.58 -11.69
C LEU A 162 9.10 11.83 -11.15
N ASN A 163 9.42 13.04 -10.70
CA ASN A 163 10.73 13.32 -10.11
C ASN A 163 10.95 12.47 -8.84
N GLN A 164 9.94 12.43 -7.97
CA GLN A 164 9.99 11.61 -6.76
C GLN A 164 9.95 10.10 -7.06
N THR A 165 9.23 9.70 -8.11
CA THR A 165 9.23 8.29 -8.57
C THR A 165 10.63 7.85 -8.99
N LEU A 166 11.35 8.68 -9.76
CA LEU A 166 12.69 8.36 -10.25
C LEU A 166 13.70 8.23 -9.11
N GLU A 167 13.71 9.19 -8.17
CA GLU A 167 14.57 9.15 -6.98
C GLU A 167 14.35 7.86 -6.15
N ILE A 168 13.09 7.45 -5.99
CA ILE A 168 12.75 6.23 -5.27
C ILE A 168 13.13 4.97 -6.08
N ALA A 169 12.96 4.99 -7.41
CA ALA A 169 13.36 3.88 -8.27
C ALA A 169 14.89 3.66 -8.24
N GLU A 170 15.68 4.73 -8.29
CA GLU A 170 17.14 4.68 -8.16
C GLU A 170 17.54 4.10 -6.80
N THR A 171 16.95 4.61 -5.71
CA THR A 171 17.20 4.09 -4.35
C THR A 171 16.86 2.60 -4.25
N LEU A 172 15.77 2.15 -4.87
CA LEU A 172 15.39 0.74 -4.88
C LEU A 172 16.36 -0.12 -5.69
N GLN A 173 16.83 0.37 -6.83
CA GLN A 173 17.82 -0.34 -7.65
C GLN A 173 19.13 -0.53 -6.88
N ASP A 174 19.59 0.51 -6.17
CA ASP A 174 20.77 0.43 -5.33
C ASP A 174 20.61 -0.62 -4.22
N LEU A 175 19.44 -0.66 -3.56
CA LEU A 175 19.14 -1.66 -2.53
C LEU A 175 19.11 -3.09 -3.10
N VAL A 176 18.53 -3.29 -4.28
CA VAL A 176 18.50 -4.60 -4.95
C VAL A 176 19.92 -5.04 -5.29
N ASN A 177 20.74 -4.14 -5.84
CA ASN A 177 22.13 -4.43 -6.17
C ASN A 177 22.95 -4.79 -4.92
N GLN A 178 22.78 -4.04 -3.82
CA GLN A 178 23.41 -4.35 -2.54
C GLN A 178 22.99 -5.71 -1.99
N THR A 179 21.70 -6.03 -2.07
CA THR A 179 21.16 -7.32 -1.63
C THR A 179 21.74 -8.46 -2.46
N GLN A 180 21.78 -8.31 -3.78
CA GLN A 180 22.33 -9.32 -4.67
C GLN A 180 23.82 -9.54 -4.39
N ASN A 181 24.59 -8.47 -4.16
CA ASN A 181 26.00 -8.57 -3.78
C ASN A 181 26.19 -9.31 -2.46
N ALA A 182 25.36 -9.02 -1.45
CA ALA A 182 25.40 -9.72 -0.17
C ALA A 182 25.05 -11.21 -0.31
N VAL A 183 24.03 -11.55 -1.10
CA VAL A 183 23.63 -12.94 -1.38
C VAL A 183 24.76 -13.69 -2.12
N THR A 184 25.39 -13.06 -3.11
CA THR A 184 26.53 -13.64 -3.82
C THR A 184 27.68 -13.93 -2.86
N LEU A 185 28.04 -12.98 -1.99
CA LEU A 185 29.09 -13.16 -0.99
C LEU A 185 28.79 -14.31 -0.03
N ILE A 186 27.56 -14.40 0.48
CA ILE A 186 27.13 -15.50 1.37
C ILE A 186 27.21 -16.85 0.66
N ASN A 187 26.82 -16.91 -0.62
CA ASN A 187 26.88 -18.14 -1.41
C ASN A 187 28.32 -18.59 -1.68
N GLU A 188 29.23 -17.65 -1.98
CA GLU A 188 30.67 -17.91 -2.16
C GLU A 188 31.29 -18.47 -0.87
N GLU A 189 31.03 -17.82 0.28
CA GLU A 189 31.51 -18.29 1.59
C GLU A 189 30.91 -19.66 1.96
N SER A 190 29.63 -19.88 1.65
CA SER A 190 28.96 -21.16 1.90
C SER A 190 29.62 -22.28 1.10
N GLN A 191 29.94 -22.06 -0.18
CA GLN A 191 30.59 -23.05 -1.04
C GLN A 191 32.03 -23.38 -0.61
N GLN A 192 32.78 -22.41 -0.07
CA GLN A 192 34.11 -22.64 0.49
C GLN A 192 34.05 -23.48 1.78
N ASN A 193 33.01 -23.31 2.58
CA ASN A 193 32.79 -24.08 3.81
C ASN A 193 32.24 -25.50 3.57
N VAL A 194 31.76 -25.84 2.37
CA VAL A 194 31.28 -27.22 2.05
C VAL A 194 32.39 -28.27 2.18
N ILE A 195 33.65 -27.90 1.94
CA ILE A 195 34.80 -28.84 2.02
C ILE A 195 35.09 -29.26 3.48
N THR A 196 34.59 -28.52 4.49
CA THR A 196 34.77 -28.83 5.92
C THR A 196 33.55 -29.51 6.58
N VAL A 197 32.43 -29.65 5.87
CA VAL A 197 31.14 -30.12 6.43
C VAL A 197 30.88 -31.63 6.22
N SER A 198 31.79 -32.36 5.56
CA SER A 198 31.72 -33.83 5.40
C SER A 198 31.81 -34.64 6.71
N LYS A 199 31.81 -33.98 7.87
CA LYS A 199 31.79 -34.61 9.20
C LYS A 199 30.70 -34.00 10.09
N LEU A 200 29.49 -33.85 9.56
CA LEU A 200 28.29 -33.79 10.40
C LEU A 200 27.74 -35.19 10.48
N ASP A 201 28.16 -35.92 11.51
CA ASP A 201 27.52 -37.17 11.91
C ASP A 201 26.01 -36.95 11.99
N SER A 202 25.28 -37.93 11.48
CA SER A 202 23.83 -38.00 11.30
C SER A 202 23.06 -37.23 12.39
N ILE A 203 22.64 -36.00 12.10
CA ILE A 203 21.74 -35.25 12.99
C ILE A 203 20.43 -36.04 13.03
N PRO A 204 20.00 -36.57 14.19
CA PRO A 204 18.72 -37.26 14.28
C PRO A 204 17.63 -36.32 13.79
N LEU A 205 16.69 -36.83 13.00
CA LEU A 205 15.60 -36.04 12.42
C LEU A 205 14.77 -35.43 13.57
N MET A 206 15.10 -34.19 13.94
CA MET A 206 14.43 -33.50 15.02
C MET A 206 13.11 -32.93 14.49
N ASP A 207 12.02 -33.20 15.18
CA ASP A 207 10.70 -32.69 14.81
C ASP A 207 10.63 -31.18 15.09
N LEU A 208 10.81 -30.37 14.05
CA LEU A 208 10.78 -28.90 14.11
C LEU A 208 9.38 -28.33 14.43
N GLY A 209 8.34 -29.17 14.43
CA GLY A 209 7.00 -28.79 14.88
C GLY A 209 6.81 -28.83 16.40
N LYS A 210 7.79 -29.35 17.15
CA LYS A 210 7.74 -29.44 18.61
C LYS A 210 8.73 -28.49 19.27
N THR A 211 8.38 -28.02 20.47
CA THR A 211 9.26 -27.20 21.29
C THR A 211 10.57 -27.96 21.58
N GLY A 212 11.70 -27.28 21.40
CA GLY A 212 13.02 -27.84 21.66
C GLY A 212 13.28 -28.12 23.16
N SER A 213 14.37 -28.84 23.44
CA SER A 213 14.76 -29.26 24.79
C SER A 213 15.31 -28.14 25.68
N PHE A 214 15.65 -26.98 25.11
CA PHE A 214 16.17 -25.84 25.85
C PHE A 214 15.05 -24.96 26.38
N ARG A 215 15.11 -24.68 27.68
CA ARG A 215 14.40 -23.52 28.24
C ARG A 215 15.12 -22.25 27.79
N PHE A 216 14.38 -21.21 27.47
CA PHE A 216 14.94 -19.93 27.06
C PHE A 216 14.29 -18.78 27.82
N LEU A 217 15.04 -17.69 27.94
CA LEU A 217 14.56 -16.40 28.44
C LEU A 217 14.31 -15.50 27.25
N LYS A 218 13.10 -14.93 27.17
CA LYS A 218 12.77 -13.88 26.21
C LYS A 218 13.00 -12.52 26.86
N GLN A 219 13.82 -11.70 26.23
CA GLN A 219 14.04 -10.31 26.64
C GLN A 219 13.79 -9.38 25.46
N THR A 220 12.86 -8.44 25.62
CA THR A 220 12.63 -7.39 24.63
C THR A 220 13.55 -6.22 24.95
N ILE A 221 14.33 -5.79 23.96
CA ILE A 221 15.21 -4.63 24.04
C ILE A 221 14.77 -3.56 23.03
N THR A 222 15.08 -2.30 23.33
CA THR A 222 14.92 -1.20 22.37
C THR A 222 16.26 -0.90 21.73
N LEU A 223 16.33 -1.05 20.41
CA LEU A 223 17.49 -0.69 19.61
C LEU A 223 17.29 0.70 19.00
N ASN A 224 18.36 1.49 19.02
CA ASN A 224 18.39 2.85 18.47
C ASN A 224 19.39 2.91 17.32
N ASP A 225 18.87 3.10 16.12
CA ASP A 225 19.63 3.18 14.89
C ASP A 225 19.75 4.65 14.50
N LEU A 226 20.85 5.26 14.97
CA LEU A 226 21.12 6.70 14.82
C LEU A 226 21.35 7.11 13.37
N SER A 227 21.96 6.26 12.55
CA SER A 227 22.25 6.59 11.15
C SER A 227 20.97 6.72 10.32
N ARG A 228 19.94 5.94 10.66
CA ARG A 228 18.62 5.97 10.02
C ARG A 228 17.54 6.68 10.85
N ASN A 229 17.93 7.35 11.94
CA ASN A 229 17.06 8.05 12.87
C ASN A 229 15.79 7.25 13.24
N ARG A 230 15.95 5.98 13.62
CA ARG A 230 14.83 5.09 13.96
C ARG A 230 15.07 4.30 15.24
N ARG A 231 13.99 4.02 15.95
CA ARG A 231 13.97 3.12 17.12
C ARG A 231 13.07 1.93 16.84
N PHE A 232 13.50 0.74 17.24
CA PHE A 232 12.71 -0.47 17.06
C PHE A 232 12.96 -1.46 18.19
N LEU A 233 11.99 -2.34 18.43
CA LEU A 233 12.09 -3.39 19.43
C LEU A 233 12.71 -4.64 18.80
N ALA A 234 13.53 -5.34 19.58
CA ALA A 234 14.06 -6.65 19.22
C ALA A 234 13.87 -7.60 20.39
N ASP A 235 13.47 -8.83 20.08
CA ASP A 235 13.35 -9.90 21.05
C ASP A 235 14.61 -10.76 21.01
N ILE A 236 15.27 -10.89 22.17
CA ILE A 236 16.41 -11.80 22.37
C ILE A 236 15.89 -13.06 23.05
N TYR A 237 16.15 -14.21 22.43
CA TYR A 237 15.82 -15.53 22.98
C TYR A 237 17.12 -16.20 23.43
N LEU A 238 17.41 -16.17 24.73
CA LEU A 238 18.65 -16.71 25.29
C LEU A 238 18.40 -18.11 25.88
N PRO A 239 18.99 -19.19 25.34
CA PRO A 239 18.84 -20.51 25.92
C PRO A 239 19.59 -20.61 27.25
N VAL A 240 18.98 -21.26 28.24
CA VAL A 240 19.64 -21.61 29.50
C VAL A 240 20.57 -22.80 29.22
N ALA A 241 21.84 -22.51 28.97
CA ALA A 241 22.86 -23.49 28.65
C ALA A 241 24.16 -23.20 29.41
N PRO A 242 24.95 -24.24 29.76
CA PRO A 242 26.21 -24.08 30.49
C PRO A 242 27.36 -23.52 29.65
N THR A 243 27.22 -23.49 28.31
CA THR A 243 28.27 -23.02 27.39
C THR A 243 27.73 -22.02 26.37
N PRO A 244 28.57 -21.07 25.88
CA PRO A 244 28.18 -20.13 24.83
C PRO A 244 27.68 -20.82 23.56
N ARG A 245 26.65 -20.23 22.93
CA ARG A 245 26.03 -20.73 21.70
C ARG A 245 26.26 -19.77 20.54
N LYS A 246 26.18 -20.30 19.32
CA LYS A 246 26.19 -19.49 18.10
C LYS A 246 24.98 -18.56 18.10
N ILE A 247 25.18 -17.34 17.61
CA ILE A 247 24.14 -16.31 17.53
C ILE A 247 23.45 -16.40 16.17
N ILE A 248 22.13 -16.32 16.17
CA ILE A 248 21.31 -16.19 14.96
C ILE A 248 20.57 -14.87 15.07
N VAL A 249 20.65 -14.04 14.02
CA VAL A 249 19.95 -12.76 13.94
C VAL A 249 18.88 -12.87 12.86
N ILE A 250 17.62 -12.62 13.23
CA ILE A 250 16.48 -12.64 12.30
C ILE A 250 15.94 -11.22 12.19
N SER A 251 16.08 -10.60 11.02
CA SER A 251 15.49 -9.29 10.72
C SER A 251 14.23 -9.50 9.88
N HIS A 252 13.12 -8.94 10.35
CA HIS A 252 11.88 -8.81 9.58
C HIS A 252 11.76 -7.33 9.18
N GLY A 253 11.60 -7.05 7.89
CA GLY A 253 11.84 -5.74 7.26
C GLY A 253 11.09 -4.53 7.82
#